data_AF-A0A7Y4VH48-F1
#
_entry.id   AF-A0A7Y4VH48-F1
#
_cell.length_a   1.000
_cell.length_b   1.000
_cell.length_c   1.000
_cell.angle_alpha   90.00
_cell.angle_beta   90.00
_cell.angle_gamma   90.00
#
_symmetry.space_group_name_H-M   'P 1'
#
loop_
_entity.id
_entity.type
_entity.pdbx_description
1 polymer ?
#
loop_
_entity_poly.entity_id
_entity_poly.type
_entity_poly.pdbx_seq_one_letter_code
_entity_poly.pdbx_strand_id
1 'polypeptide(L)'
;MKTFFVLAQFLLFLSFPYNGYSSDTSSVKFMPLSVGNLWVYDYFTQSGFQYSTVTRVTGDTIINNRRYFKLAGSFFNGWYRTDTTTGSLMMYGGLNNCNYYFQESLVDSFATVSGCYICSFPSCASIINNVTVFNIVTSLFNVTNGFGHSYSNRNYAKYIGLFKSTSFLFNVPVNTYNLRGAKINNTVYGDTSGLTGISLNEAEIPANYSLSQNYPNPFNPQTKIKFAVPKASFTKLVIYDLLGREVTTLVDEELKPGTYEADWDGSNFSSGVYFYKIISGDYVETKKMVLMK
;
A
#
# COMPACT_ATOMS: atom_id res chain seq x y z
N MET A 1 -30.15 -60.16 34.92
CA MET A 1 -30.33 -59.53 33.59
C MET A 1 -30.48 -58.02 33.80
N LYS A 2 -29.44 -57.23 33.51
CA LYS A 2 -29.48 -55.75 33.46
C LYS A 2 -28.52 -55.34 32.33
N THR A 3 -29.02 -54.60 31.36
CA THR A 3 -28.30 -54.29 30.12
C THR A 3 -27.68 -52.89 30.21
N PHE A 4 -26.48 -52.71 29.65
CA PHE A 4 -25.85 -51.40 29.49
C PHE A 4 -26.69 -50.50 28.56
N PHE A 5 -26.64 -49.20 28.81
CA PHE A 5 -26.87 -48.18 27.78
C PHE A 5 -25.69 -47.21 27.78
N VAL A 6 -25.20 -46.88 26.59
CA VAL A 6 -24.02 -46.04 26.38
C VAL A 6 -24.45 -44.60 26.10
N LEU A 7 -23.77 -43.62 26.69
CA LEU A 7 -23.94 -42.21 26.33
C LEU A 7 -23.38 -41.96 24.92
N ALA A 8 -24.22 -41.42 24.03
CA ALA A 8 -23.80 -40.84 22.75
C ALA A 8 -24.16 -39.35 22.77
N GLN A 9 -23.15 -38.49 22.84
CA GLN A 9 -23.32 -37.05 23.06
C GLN A 9 -23.31 -36.29 21.72
N PHE A 10 -24.49 -36.04 21.16
CA PHE A 10 -24.63 -35.29 19.91
C PHE A 10 -24.48 -33.78 20.14
N LEU A 11 -23.40 -33.20 19.61
CA LEU A 11 -23.18 -31.75 19.57
C LEU A 11 -23.96 -31.13 18.40
N LEU A 12 -25.09 -30.50 18.71
CA LEU A 12 -25.84 -29.66 17.77
C LEU A 12 -25.07 -28.36 17.50
N PHE A 13 -24.32 -28.34 16.40
CA PHE A 13 -23.82 -27.08 15.82
C PHE A 13 -25.00 -26.27 15.28
N LEU A 14 -25.42 -25.25 16.03
CA LEU A 14 -26.36 -24.23 15.57
C LEU A 14 -25.67 -23.34 14.52
N SER A 15 -25.79 -23.72 13.25
CA SER A 15 -25.49 -22.85 12.12
C SER A 15 -26.51 -21.71 12.05
N PHE A 16 -26.17 -20.57 12.64
CA PHE A 16 -26.96 -19.34 12.47
C PHE A 16 -27.05 -18.99 10.98
N PRO A 17 -28.24 -18.66 10.46
CA PRO A 17 -28.42 -18.38 9.04
C PRO A 17 -27.66 -17.12 8.64
N TYR A 18 -26.90 -17.21 7.54
CA TYR A 18 -26.25 -16.08 6.90
C TYR A 18 -27.33 -15.19 6.26
N ASN A 19 -27.90 -14.28 7.04
CA ASN A 19 -28.86 -13.29 6.54
C ASN A 19 -28.17 -12.42 5.49
N GLY A 20 -28.66 -12.48 4.25
CA GLY A 20 -28.09 -11.75 3.13
C GLY A 20 -28.22 -10.25 3.32
N TYR A 21 -27.11 -9.57 3.59
CA TYR A 21 -27.04 -8.12 3.52
C TYR A 21 -27.25 -7.67 2.08
N SER A 22 -28.14 -6.69 1.88
CA SER A 22 -28.27 -6.00 0.60
C SER A 22 -26.94 -5.32 0.27
N SER A 23 -26.40 -5.60 -0.91
CA SER A 23 -25.10 -5.12 -1.35
C SER A 23 -25.16 -3.65 -1.77
N ASP A 24 -25.16 -2.74 -0.78
CA ASP A 24 -24.93 -1.32 -1.06
C ASP A 24 -23.51 -1.11 -1.58
N THR A 25 -23.39 -1.13 -2.91
CA THR A 25 -22.17 -0.79 -3.66
C THR A 25 -21.64 0.62 -3.39
N SER A 26 -22.37 1.45 -2.66
CA SER A 26 -21.87 2.73 -2.17
C SER A 26 -20.79 2.60 -1.09
N SER A 27 -20.73 1.47 -0.36
CA SER A 27 -19.75 1.16 0.69
C SER A 27 -18.31 0.94 0.18
N VAL A 28 -18.15 0.31 -0.99
CA VAL A 28 -16.84 0.02 -1.64
C VAL A 28 -16.02 1.30 -1.91
N LYS A 29 -16.67 2.46 -1.87
CA LYS A 29 -16.12 3.77 -2.26
C LYS A 29 -15.45 4.52 -1.10
N PHE A 30 -15.45 4.00 0.13
CA PHE A 30 -14.88 4.70 1.29
C PHE A 30 -13.35 4.60 1.42
N MET A 31 -12.70 3.63 0.76
CA MET A 31 -11.24 3.53 0.72
C MET A 31 -10.77 3.22 -0.72
N PRO A 32 -10.43 4.25 -1.53
CA PRO A 32 -10.08 4.07 -2.94
C PRO A 32 -8.66 3.49 -3.10
N LEU A 33 -8.56 2.17 -3.17
CA LEU A 33 -7.30 1.47 -3.38
C LEU A 33 -6.94 1.37 -4.87
N SER A 34 -5.90 2.09 -5.28
CA SER A 34 -5.26 2.01 -6.60
C SER A 34 -3.79 2.42 -6.46
N VAL A 35 -2.90 1.87 -7.28
CA VAL A 35 -1.46 2.15 -7.22
C VAL A 35 -1.18 3.60 -7.58
N GLY A 36 -0.32 4.27 -6.80
CA GLY A 36 -0.08 5.71 -6.91
C GLY A 36 -1.13 6.61 -6.24
N ASN A 37 -2.07 6.03 -5.47
CA ASN A 37 -2.89 6.78 -4.52
C ASN A 37 -2.10 7.00 -3.22
N LEU A 38 -2.19 8.21 -2.65
CA LEU A 38 -1.56 8.54 -1.36
C LEU A 38 -2.43 9.46 -0.51
N TRP A 39 -2.18 9.40 0.80
CA TRP A 39 -2.80 10.22 1.84
C TRP A 39 -1.72 10.82 2.74
N VAL A 40 -1.78 12.13 2.94
CA VAL A 40 -0.88 12.90 3.81
C VAL A 40 -1.65 13.28 5.08
N TYR A 41 -1.16 12.82 6.23
CA TYR A 41 -1.79 13.04 7.53
C TYR A 41 -0.88 13.88 8.42
N ASP A 42 -1.47 14.81 9.16
CA ASP A 42 -0.83 15.44 10.31
C ASP A 42 -1.15 14.66 11.58
N TYR A 43 -0.11 14.32 12.32
CA TYR A 43 -0.18 13.56 13.57
C TYR A 43 -0.08 14.48 14.78
N PHE A 44 -1.04 14.33 15.69
CA PHE A 44 -1.19 15.08 16.92
C PHE A 44 -1.24 14.12 18.11
N THR A 45 -0.64 14.52 19.22
CA THR A 45 -0.78 13.90 20.54
C THR A 45 -1.47 14.89 21.49
N GLN A 46 -1.65 14.51 22.76
CA GLN A 46 -2.06 15.45 23.82
C GLN A 46 -1.14 16.68 23.97
N SER A 47 0.13 16.58 23.54
CA SER A 47 1.09 17.70 23.51
C SER A 47 1.06 18.53 22.22
N GLY A 48 0.07 18.32 21.33
CA GLY A 48 -0.12 19.07 20.10
C GLY A 48 0.43 18.37 18.84
N PHE A 49 0.63 19.13 17.77
CA PHE A 49 1.20 18.64 16.51
C PHE A 49 2.61 18.07 16.73
N GLN A 50 2.90 16.94 16.09
CA GLN A 50 4.20 16.27 16.19
C GLN A 50 4.93 16.21 14.83
N TYR A 51 4.28 15.64 13.81
CA TYR A 51 4.87 15.45 12.48
C TYR A 51 3.78 15.13 11.44
N SER A 52 4.15 15.23 10.16
CA SER A 52 3.32 14.76 9.04
C SER A 52 3.81 13.40 8.56
N THR A 53 2.88 12.52 8.18
CA THR A 53 3.17 11.17 7.65
C THR A 53 2.38 10.88 6.39
N VAL A 54 2.81 9.88 5.62
CA VAL A 54 2.16 9.46 4.37
C VAL A 54 1.72 8.00 4.48
N THR A 55 0.57 7.68 3.93
CA THR A 55 0.26 6.32 3.45
C THR A 55 0.23 6.35 1.93
N ARG A 56 0.96 5.45 1.28
CA ARG A 56 0.97 5.27 -0.18
C ARG A 56 0.48 3.88 -0.56
N VAL A 57 -0.14 3.74 -1.73
CA VAL A 57 -0.35 2.46 -2.39
C VAL A 57 0.80 2.22 -3.36
N THR A 58 1.79 1.41 -2.95
CA THR A 58 3.07 1.25 -3.66
C THR A 58 3.09 0.12 -4.68
N GLY A 59 1.99 -0.63 -4.83
CA GLY A 59 1.86 -1.74 -5.76
C GLY A 59 0.62 -2.59 -5.47
N ASP A 60 0.38 -3.59 -6.29
CA ASP A 60 -0.74 -4.53 -6.14
C ASP A 60 -0.34 -5.97 -6.52
N THR A 61 -1.15 -6.95 -6.10
CA THR A 61 -0.92 -8.39 -6.35
C THR A 61 -2.23 -9.17 -6.26
N ILE A 62 -2.21 -10.46 -6.58
CA ILE A 62 -3.35 -11.38 -6.45
C ILE A 62 -2.99 -12.49 -5.46
N ILE A 63 -3.82 -12.69 -4.44
CA ILE A 63 -3.68 -13.76 -3.43
C ILE A 63 -5.05 -14.44 -3.28
N ASN A 64 -5.09 -15.77 -3.33
CA ASN A 64 -6.32 -16.57 -3.19
C ASN A 64 -7.46 -16.07 -4.11
N ASN A 65 -7.13 -15.75 -5.37
CA ASN A 65 -8.01 -15.18 -6.39
C ASN A 65 -8.69 -13.83 -6.02
N ARG A 66 -8.09 -13.06 -5.10
CA ARG A 66 -8.52 -11.70 -4.72
C ARG A 66 -7.38 -10.72 -4.95
N ARG A 67 -7.67 -9.53 -5.49
CA ARG A 67 -6.67 -8.47 -5.72
C ARG A 67 -6.42 -7.70 -4.42
N TYR A 68 -5.16 -7.46 -4.10
CA TYR A 68 -4.70 -6.70 -2.94
C TYR A 68 -3.75 -5.58 -3.35
N PHE A 69 -3.74 -4.53 -2.55
CA PHE A 69 -2.92 -3.34 -2.72
C PHE A 69 -1.95 -3.23 -1.54
N LYS A 70 -0.67 -2.99 -1.81
CA LYS A 70 0.36 -2.79 -0.78
C LYS A 70 0.25 -1.36 -0.29
N LEU A 71 -0.24 -1.19 0.95
CA LEU A 71 -0.15 0.09 1.64
C LEU A 71 1.15 0.14 2.44
N ALA A 72 1.78 1.30 2.39
CA ALA A 72 2.99 1.64 3.13
C ALA A 72 2.84 3.03 3.77
N GLY A 73 2.75 3.08 5.09
CA GLY A 73 2.63 4.29 5.90
C GLY A 73 2.57 3.99 7.39
N SER A 74 2.55 5.02 8.24
CA SER A 74 2.49 4.85 9.70
C SER A 74 1.18 4.25 10.21
N PHE A 75 0.08 4.43 9.47
CA PHE A 75 -1.26 3.98 9.89
C PHE A 75 -1.70 2.68 9.20
N PHE A 76 -1.46 2.56 7.89
CA PHE A 76 -1.70 1.34 7.12
C PHE A 76 -0.38 0.79 6.56
N ASN A 77 -0.01 -0.42 6.96
CA ASN A 77 1.16 -1.12 6.43
C ASN A 77 0.87 -2.61 6.28
N GLY A 78 0.74 -3.07 5.03
CA GLY A 78 0.29 -4.43 4.74
C GLY A 78 -0.35 -4.56 3.37
N TRP A 79 -0.91 -5.73 3.10
CA TRP A 79 -1.69 -6.00 1.89
C TRP A 79 -3.18 -5.86 2.21
N TYR A 80 -3.85 -4.88 1.60
CA TYR A 80 -5.25 -4.55 1.87
C TYR A 80 -6.12 -4.71 0.62
N ARG A 81 -7.40 -5.01 0.82
CA ARG A 81 -8.43 -4.94 -0.23
C ARG A 81 -9.71 -4.33 0.33
N THR A 82 -10.52 -3.72 -0.51
CA THR A 82 -11.94 -3.53 -0.21
C THR A 82 -12.70 -4.82 -0.54
N ASP A 83 -13.73 -5.13 0.22
CA ASP A 83 -14.63 -6.22 -0.06
C ASP A 83 -15.71 -5.79 -1.06
N THR A 84 -15.88 -6.52 -2.16
CA THR A 84 -16.79 -6.11 -3.24
C THR A 84 -18.27 -6.24 -2.89
N THR A 85 -18.60 -7.02 -1.86
CA THR A 85 -19.98 -7.26 -1.42
C THR A 85 -20.38 -6.32 -0.28
N THR A 86 -19.47 -6.08 0.67
CA THR A 86 -19.73 -5.31 1.91
C THR A 86 -19.01 -3.97 1.99
N GLY A 87 -18.14 -3.66 1.03
CA GLY A 87 -17.25 -2.49 1.01
C GLY A 87 -16.05 -2.58 1.96
N SER A 88 -16.21 -3.31 3.07
CA SER A 88 -15.30 -3.42 4.21
C SER A 88 -13.82 -3.52 3.83
N LEU A 89 -12.97 -2.82 4.60
CA LEU A 89 -11.53 -2.87 4.45
C LEU A 89 -10.98 -4.14 5.13
N MET A 90 -10.31 -4.97 4.33
CA MET A 90 -9.75 -6.26 4.72
C MET A 90 -8.22 -6.24 4.60
N MET A 91 -7.52 -6.98 5.45
CA MET A 91 -6.06 -7.13 5.44
C MET A 91 -5.67 -8.62 5.37
N TYR A 92 -4.75 -8.95 4.46
CA TYR A 92 -4.14 -10.28 4.39
C TYR A 92 -3.05 -10.44 5.46
N GLY A 93 -3.02 -11.59 6.13
CA GLY A 93 -2.01 -11.93 7.14
C GLY A 93 -2.10 -11.11 8.43
N GLY A 94 -3.28 -10.61 8.78
CA GLY A 94 -3.50 -9.88 10.03
C GLY A 94 -3.35 -10.77 11.28
N LEU A 95 -2.91 -10.17 12.39
CA LEU A 95 -2.67 -10.85 13.68
C LEU A 95 -3.88 -10.81 14.62
N ASN A 96 -5.05 -10.41 14.13
CA ASN A 96 -6.22 -10.12 14.96
C ASN A 96 -7.22 -11.27 14.99
N ASN A 97 -7.90 -11.46 16.13
CA ASN A 97 -8.98 -12.46 16.30
C ASN A 97 -10.28 -12.14 15.51
N CYS A 98 -10.20 -11.33 14.45
CA CYS A 98 -11.30 -10.87 13.60
C CYS A 98 -11.17 -11.50 12.19
N ASN A 99 -10.89 -12.80 12.14
CA ASN A 99 -10.67 -13.55 10.90
C ASN A 99 -12.02 -13.90 10.24
N TYR A 100 -12.42 -13.09 9.26
CA TYR A 100 -13.64 -13.31 8.47
C TYR A 100 -13.46 -14.40 7.41
N TYR A 101 -12.23 -14.58 6.94
CA TYR A 101 -11.84 -15.63 6.00
C TYR A 101 -10.47 -16.19 6.41
N PHE A 102 -10.12 -17.38 5.93
CA PHE A 102 -8.80 -17.96 6.16
C PHE A 102 -7.71 -17.01 5.61
N GLN A 103 -6.80 -16.59 6.49
CA GLN A 103 -5.74 -15.60 6.24
C GLN A 103 -6.20 -14.14 6.00
N GLU A 104 -7.49 -13.78 6.21
CA GLU A 104 -7.99 -12.40 6.09
C GLU A 104 -8.63 -11.86 7.38
N SER A 105 -8.04 -10.82 7.96
CA SER A 105 -8.62 -10.09 9.09
C SER A 105 -9.40 -8.87 8.62
N LEU A 106 -10.55 -8.60 9.25
CA LEU A 106 -11.28 -7.35 9.09
C LEU A 106 -10.48 -6.18 9.71
N VAL A 107 -10.42 -5.04 9.01
CA VAL A 107 -9.73 -3.80 9.46
C VAL A 107 -10.74 -2.74 9.90
N ASP A 108 -11.75 -2.50 9.06
CA ASP A 108 -12.89 -1.62 9.27
C ASP A 108 -14.07 -2.12 8.42
N SER A 109 -15.27 -2.18 9.00
CA SER A 109 -16.48 -2.53 8.26
C SER A 109 -17.14 -1.29 7.67
N PHE A 110 -17.55 -1.35 6.41
CA PHE A 110 -18.38 -0.33 5.76
C PHE A 110 -19.81 -0.82 5.46
N ALA A 111 -20.16 -2.02 5.96
CA ALA A 111 -21.53 -2.50 5.93
C ALA A 111 -22.41 -1.74 6.94
N THR A 112 -23.61 -1.36 6.55
CA THR A 112 -24.61 -0.71 7.40
C THR A 112 -25.26 -1.73 8.34
N VAL A 113 -24.53 -2.16 9.37
CA VAL A 113 -25.04 -3.05 10.42
C VAL A 113 -25.60 -2.22 11.58
N SER A 114 -26.88 -2.43 11.92
CA SER A 114 -27.50 -1.84 13.10
C SER A 114 -27.09 -2.59 14.37
N GLY A 115 -25.79 -2.55 14.72
CA GLY A 115 -25.25 -3.21 15.92
C GLY A 115 -23.73 -3.14 16.00
N CYS A 116 -23.20 -3.03 17.22
CA CYS A 116 -21.77 -2.81 17.46
C CYS A 116 -20.99 -4.10 17.75
N TYR A 117 -21.07 -5.14 16.92
CA TYR A 117 -20.35 -6.42 17.15
C TYR A 117 -19.94 -7.08 15.83
N ILE A 118 -18.86 -6.59 15.20
CA ILE A 118 -18.38 -7.12 13.92
C ILE A 118 -17.19 -8.09 14.12
N CYS A 119 -16.61 -8.14 15.32
CA CYS A 119 -15.84 -9.29 15.82
C CYS A 119 -15.82 -9.26 17.36
N SER A 120 -14.83 -9.92 18.01
CA SER A 120 -14.72 -10.03 19.47
C SER A 120 -14.53 -8.72 20.24
N PHE A 121 -14.43 -7.58 19.55
CA PHE A 121 -14.47 -6.24 20.12
C PHE A 121 -15.61 -5.44 19.48
N PRO A 122 -16.36 -4.65 20.25
CA PRO A 122 -17.49 -3.91 19.72
C PRO A 122 -17.02 -2.87 18.71
N SER A 123 -17.57 -2.98 17.50
CA SER A 123 -17.25 -2.12 16.36
C SER A 123 -18.53 -1.46 15.87
N CYS A 124 -18.73 -0.19 16.21
CA CYS A 124 -19.92 0.57 15.80
C CYS A 124 -19.69 1.25 14.45
N ALA A 125 -20.68 1.20 13.56
CA ALA A 125 -20.65 1.80 12.23
C ALA A 125 -21.82 2.78 12.04
N SER A 126 -21.57 3.98 11.50
CA SER A 126 -22.63 4.93 11.14
C SER A 126 -22.26 5.83 9.95
N ILE A 127 -23.27 6.32 9.22
CA ILE A 127 -23.08 7.23 8.08
C ILE A 127 -23.56 8.63 8.46
N ILE A 128 -22.72 9.64 8.19
CA ILE A 128 -23.06 11.06 8.26
C ILE A 128 -23.04 11.61 6.83
N ASN A 129 -24.18 12.08 6.35
CA ASN A 129 -24.30 12.62 4.99
C ASN A 129 -24.01 14.13 4.94
N ASN A 130 -23.70 14.62 3.74
CA ASN A 130 -23.58 16.04 3.40
C ASN A 130 -22.46 16.79 4.17
N VAL A 131 -21.28 16.19 4.27
CA VAL A 131 -20.09 16.82 4.85
C VAL A 131 -19.16 17.29 3.73
N THR A 132 -18.66 18.53 3.81
CA THR A 132 -17.68 19.05 2.84
C THR A 132 -16.26 18.67 3.25
N VAL A 133 -15.55 17.94 2.38
CA VAL A 133 -14.13 17.57 2.55
C VAL A 133 -13.37 18.06 1.32
N PHE A 134 -12.33 18.88 1.50
CA PHE A 134 -11.58 19.54 0.40
C PHE A 134 -12.47 20.20 -0.66
N ASN A 135 -13.48 20.96 -0.20
CA ASN A 135 -14.52 21.61 -1.03
C ASN A 135 -15.44 20.67 -1.83
N ILE A 136 -15.43 19.37 -1.54
CA ILE A 136 -16.31 18.36 -2.16
C ILE A 136 -17.35 17.89 -1.14
N VAL A 137 -18.63 17.99 -1.49
CA VAL A 137 -19.71 17.43 -0.68
C VAL A 137 -19.67 15.90 -0.78
N THR A 138 -19.53 15.24 0.36
CA THR A 138 -19.37 13.79 0.46
C THR A 138 -20.11 13.24 1.69
N SER A 139 -20.16 11.91 1.85
CA SER A 139 -20.57 11.28 3.10
C SER A 139 -19.32 10.92 3.91
N LEU A 140 -19.40 11.08 5.24
CA LEU A 140 -18.49 10.41 6.16
C LEU A 140 -19.08 9.07 6.61
N PHE A 141 -18.22 8.05 6.75
CA PHE A 141 -18.53 6.80 7.42
C PHE A 141 -17.69 6.71 8.69
N ASN A 142 -18.35 6.63 9.83
CA ASN A 142 -17.71 6.60 11.14
C ASN A 142 -17.63 5.16 11.64
N VAL A 143 -16.43 4.73 12.03
CA VAL A 143 -16.14 3.42 12.61
C VAL A 143 -15.49 3.63 13.97
N THR A 144 -16.14 3.16 15.04
CA THR A 144 -15.54 3.09 16.38
C THR A 144 -15.02 1.67 16.61
N ASN A 145 -13.73 1.50 16.89
CA ASN A 145 -13.10 0.21 17.18
C ASN A 145 -12.42 0.25 18.55
N GLY A 146 -12.79 -0.65 19.48
CA GLY A 146 -12.11 -0.83 20.76
C GLY A 146 -12.98 -1.51 21.81
N PHE A 147 -12.57 -1.42 23.09
CA PHE A 147 -13.39 -1.89 24.22
C PHE A 147 -13.08 -1.13 25.51
N GLY A 148 -14.11 -0.92 26.33
CA GLY A 148 -14.00 -0.23 27.61
C GLY A 148 -13.37 1.15 27.45
N HIS A 149 -12.25 1.37 28.13
CA HIS A 149 -11.56 2.67 28.14
C HIS A 149 -10.56 2.88 27.00
N SER A 150 -10.32 1.90 26.12
CA SER A 150 -9.37 2.02 25.00
C SER A 150 -10.06 1.77 23.67
N TYR A 151 -10.20 2.82 22.86
CA TYR A 151 -10.88 2.76 21.56
C TYR A 151 -10.37 3.82 20.58
N SER A 152 -10.78 3.72 19.32
CA SER A 152 -10.49 4.69 18.28
C SER A 152 -11.72 4.98 17.43
N ASN A 153 -11.91 6.25 17.06
CA ASN A 153 -12.95 6.69 16.13
C ASN A 153 -12.29 7.08 14.80
N ARG A 154 -12.59 6.33 13.75
CA ARG A 154 -12.17 6.55 12.36
C ARG A 154 -13.32 7.15 11.57
N ASN A 155 -13.03 8.11 10.72
CA ASN A 155 -14.00 8.83 9.89
C ASN A 155 -13.48 8.74 8.45
N TYR A 156 -14.20 8.02 7.59
CA TYR A 156 -13.83 7.79 6.20
C TYR A 156 -14.67 8.68 5.27
N ALA A 157 -14.02 9.51 4.46
CA ALA A 157 -14.68 10.34 3.46
C ALA A 157 -14.83 9.57 2.14
N LYS A 158 -16.07 9.48 1.63
CA LYS A 158 -16.39 8.74 0.40
C LYS A 158 -15.60 9.30 -0.79
N TYR A 159 -15.04 8.41 -1.60
CA TYR A 159 -14.09 8.66 -2.69
C TYR A 159 -12.72 9.23 -2.29
N ILE A 160 -12.48 9.55 -1.02
CA ILE A 160 -11.20 10.08 -0.54
C ILE A 160 -10.41 9.02 0.23
N GLY A 161 -10.99 8.41 1.27
CA GLY A 161 -10.27 7.53 2.19
C GLY A 161 -10.48 7.90 3.65
N LEU A 162 -9.60 7.43 4.54
CA LEU A 162 -9.59 7.85 5.95
C LEU A 162 -9.34 9.37 6.03
N PHE A 163 -10.31 10.12 6.55
CA PHE A 163 -10.23 11.57 6.73
C PHE A 163 -9.71 11.93 8.13
N LYS A 164 -10.11 11.18 9.16
CA LYS A 164 -9.65 11.40 10.54
C LYS A 164 -9.68 10.12 11.37
N SER A 165 -8.63 9.85 12.13
CA SER A 165 -8.61 8.80 13.17
C SER A 165 -8.13 9.37 14.50
N THR A 166 -8.97 9.33 15.53
CA THR A 166 -8.59 9.68 16.91
C THR A 166 -8.67 8.46 17.80
N SER A 167 -7.57 8.15 18.51
CA SER A 167 -7.54 7.15 19.59
C SER A 167 -7.81 7.81 20.93
N PHE A 168 -8.49 7.10 21.83
CA PHE A 168 -8.91 7.55 23.14
C PHE A 168 -8.44 6.59 24.24
N LEU A 169 -8.11 7.14 25.41
CA LEU A 169 -7.88 6.41 26.65
C LEU A 169 -8.67 7.07 27.77
N PHE A 170 -9.53 6.32 28.47
CA PHE A 170 -10.50 6.85 29.45
C PHE A 170 -11.34 8.03 28.90
N ASN A 171 -11.78 7.91 27.64
CA ASN A 171 -12.49 8.94 26.86
C ASN A 171 -11.68 10.23 26.57
N VAL A 172 -10.43 10.33 27.02
CA VAL A 172 -9.50 11.43 26.66
C VAL A 172 -8.84 11.10 25.31
N PRO A 173 -8.86 12.00 24.30
CA PRO A 173 -8.18 11.77 23.04
C PRO A 173 -6.66 11.79 23.23
N VAL A 174 -6.00 10.65 22.99
CA VAL A 174 -4.54 10.52 23.20
C VAL A 174 -3.73 10.88 21.96
N ASN A 175 -4.18 10.40 20.79
CA ASN A 175 -3.50 10.48 19.50
C ASN A 175 -4.52 10.77 18.39
N THR A 176 -4.20 11.64 17.43
CA THR A 176 -5.07 11.94 16.28
C THR A 176 -4.27 12.07 14.99
N TYR A 177 -4.75 11.41 13.94
CA TYR A 177 -4.35 11.64 12.55
C TYR A 177 -5.48 12.44 11.86
N ASN A 178 -5.17 13.62 11.32
CA ASN A 178 -6.07 14.40 10.46
C ASN A 178 -5.51 14.39 9.03
N LEU A 179 -6.34 14.15 8.01
CA LEU A 179 -5.92 14.17 6.61
C LEU A 179 -5.70 15.62 6.14
N ARG A 180 -4.45 15.98 5.80
CA ARG A 180 -4.08 17.29 5.24
C ARG A 180 -4.30 17.37 3.74
N GLY A 181 -4.05 16.26 3.03
CA GLY A 181 -4.25 16.15 1.59
C GLY A 181 -4.14 14.72 1.09
N ALA A 182 -4.54 14.48 -0.15
CA ALA A 182 -4.48 13.19 -0.81
C ALA A 182 -4.30 13.33 -2.32
N LYS A 183 -3.73 12.31 -2.96
CA LYS A 183 -3.74 12.12 -4.42
C LYS A 183 -4.51 10.84 -4.69
N ILE A 184 -5.70 10.92 -5.27
CA ILE A 184 -6.55 9.77 -5.60
C ILE A 184 -6.79 9.75 -7.10
N ASN A 185 -6.42 8.66 -7.77
CA ASN A 185 -6.55 8.45 -9.21
C ASN A 185 -5.99 9.65 -10.01
N ASN A 186 -4.80 10.11 -9.62
CA ASN A 186 -4.07 11.28 -10.13
C ASN A 186 -4.73 12.66 -9.91
N THR A 187 -5.88 12.75 -9.25
CA THR A 187 -6.45 14.03 -8.77
C THR A 187 -5.90 14.36 -7.39
N VAL A 188 -5.47 15.61 -7.17
CA VAL A 188 -4.95 16.09 -5.87
C VAL A 188 -6.03 16.85 -5.10
N TYR A 189 -6.09 16.61 -3.79
CA TYR A 189 -7.03 17.22 -2.85
C TYR A 189 -6.27 17.71 -1.61
N GLY A 190 -6.59 18.91 -1.09
CA GLY A 190 -5.91 19.47 0.08
C GLY A 190 -4.43 19.78 -0.18
N ASP A 191 -3.61 19.78 0.88
CA ASP A 191 -2.17 20.04 0.78
C ASP A 191 -1.36 18.73 0.89
N THR A 192 -0.70 18.36 -0.20
CA THR A 192 0.23 17.23 -0.29
C THR A 192 1.70 17.65 -0.31
N SER A 193 2.02 18.92 -0.06
CA SER A 193 3.39 19.42 0.07
C SER A 193 4.00 19.04 1.43
N GLY A 194 5.17 19.59 1.80
CA GLY A 194 5.71 19.46 3.16
C GLY A 194 6.15 18.04 3.56
N LEU A 195 6.68 17.27 2.62
CA LEU A 195 7.19 15.89 2.83
C LEU A 195 8.70 15.76 2.58
N THR A 196 9.43 16.83 2.88
CA THR A 196 10.91 16.91 2.81
C THR A 196 11.54 16.07 3.93
N GLY A 197 11.67 14.75 3.72
CA GLY A 197 12.30 13.86 4.70
C GLY A 197 12.28 12.36 4.36
N ILE A 198 11.44 11.89 3.44
CA ILE A 198 11.44 10.50 2.96
C ILE A 198 11.43 10.52 1.43
N SER A 199 12.42 9.86 0.81
CA SER A 199 12.57 9.81 -0.65
C SER A 199 11.29 9.32 -1.34
N LEU A 200 10.93 9.98 -2.44
CA LEU A 200 9.75 9.66 -3.23
C LEU A 200 9.97 8.35 -4.01
N ASN A 201 9.44 7.25 -3.48
CA ASN A 201 9.32 5.97 -4.19
C ASN A 201 7.83 5.67 -4.52
N GLU A 202 7.14 6.66 -5.07
CA GLU A 202 6.23 6.40 -6.19
C GLU A 202 7.05 6.63 -7.47
N ALA A 203 6.76 5.93 -8.56
CA ALA A 203 7.42 6.16 -9.83
C ALA A 203 6.98 7.52 -10.41
N GLU A 204 7.67 8.59 -10.01
CA GLU A 204 7.68 9.85 -10.73
C GLU A 204 8.11 9.54 -12.17
N ILE A 205 7.22 9.82 -13.13
CA ILE A 205 7.56 9.67 -14.55
C ILE A 205 8.69 10.67 -14.80
N PRO A 206 9.91 10.20 -15.11
CA PRO A 206 11.06 11.08 -15.11
C PRO A 206 10.90 12.08 -16.25
N ALA A 207 11.21 13.36 -16.01
CA ALA A 207 11.03 14.40 -17.02
C ALA A 207 11.95 14.21 -18.25
N ASN A 208 13.07 13.51 -18.07
CA ASN A 208 14.10 13.24 -19.06
C ASN A 208 14.57 11.78 -18.95
N TYR A 209 15.19 11.28 -20.01
CA TYR A 209 16.02 10.07 -19.88
C TYR A 209 17.21 10.35 -18.96
N SER A 210 17.68 9.33 -18.23
CA SER A 210 18.98 9.39 -17.57
C SER A 210 19.61 8.02 -17.37
N LEU A 211 20.93 7.98 -17.34
CA LEU A 211 21.73 6.89 -16.83
C LEU A 211 22.43 7.40 -15.57
N SER A 212 22.30 6.69 -14.45
CA SER A 212 23.04 6.99 -13.22
C SER A 212 24.41 6.32 -13.24
N GLN A 213 25.35 6.83 -12.43
CA GLN A 213 26.56 6.06 -12.16
C GLN A 213 26.19 4.84 -11.30
N ASN A 214 26.70 3.67 -11.67
CA ASN A 214 26.47 2.42 -10.96
C ASN A 214 26.99 2.49 -9.51
N TYR A 215 26.32 1.81 -8.59
CA TYR A 215 26.67 1.79 -7.17
C TYR A 215 26.63 0.37 -6.58
N PRO A 216 27.64 -0.07 -5.81
CA PRO A 216 28.94 0.61 -5.60
C PRO A 216 29.76 0.70 -6.89
N ASN A 217 30.78 1.56 -6.91
CA ASN A 217 31.80 1.63 -7.96
C ASN A 217 33.08 2.30 -7.41
N PRO A 218 34.24 1.61 -7.37
CA PRO A 218 34.46 0.22 -7.76
C PRO A 218 33.60 -0.78 -6.97
N PHE A 219 33.42 -1.99 -7.50
CA PHE A 219 32.48 -2.98 -6.93
C PHE A 219 33.06 -4.40 -6.89
N ASN A 220 32.57 -5.21 -5.95
CA ASN A 220 32.97 -6.61 -5.74
C ASN A 220 31.78 -7.47 -5.23
N PRO A 221 31.34 -8.51 -5.95
CA PRO A 221 31.29 -8.61 -7.40
C PRO A 221 29.98 -8.00 -7.95
N GLN A 222 29.08 -7.46 -7.12
CA GLN A 222 27.75 -6.99 -7.54
C GLN A 222 27.65 -5.45 -7.54
N THR A 223 26.92 -4.90 -8.52
CA THR A 223 26.63 -3.46 -8.63
C THR A 223 25.27 -3.20 -9.27
N LYS A 224 24.66 -2.06 -8.94
CA LYS A 224 23.33 -1.64 -9.40
C LYS A 224 23.44 -0.43 -10.34
N ILE A 225 22.90 -0.58 -11.55
CA ILE A 225 22.81 0.47 -12.57
C ILE A 225 21.39 1.03 -12.57
N LYS A 226 21.21 2.27 -12.09
CA LYS A 226 19.93 2.98 -12.17
C LYS A 226 19.82 3.77 -13.46
N PHE A 227 18.63 3.78 -14.06
CA PHE A 227 18.33 4.55 -15.26
C PHE A 227 16.85 4.95 -15.30
N ALA A 228 16.52 5.96 -16.11
CA ALA A 228 15.19 6.55 -16.14
C ALA A 228 14.70 6.71 -17.59
N VAL A 229 13.42 6.38 -17.80
CA VAL A 229 12.75 6.32 -19.11
C VAL A 229 11.49 7.22 -19.04
N PRO A 230 11.42 8.35 -19.78
CA PRO A 230 10.34 9.33 -19.68
C PRO A 230 9.10 8.97 -20.52
N LYS A 231 9.26 8.07 -21.49
CA LYS A 231 8.25 7.67 -22.50
C LYS A 231 8.43 6.19 -22.83
N ALA A 232 7.35 5.50 -23.17
CA ALA A 232 7.43 4.10 -23.56
C ALA A 232 8.38 3.92 -24.76
N SER A 233 9.33 3.01 -24.63
CA SER A 233 10.42 2.85 -25.61
C SER A 233 11.14 1.50 -25.47
N PHE A 234 11.50 0.91 -26.61
CA PHE A 234 12.41 -0.23 -26.63
C PHE A 234 13.77 0.19 -26.08
N THR A 235 14.21 -0.49 -25.03
CA THR A 235 15.36 -0.09 -24.21
C THR A 235 16.33 -1.26 -24.07
N LYS A 236 17.56 -1.07 -24.57
CA LYS A 236 18.66 -2.01 -24.40
C LYS A 236 19.74 -1.44 -23.48
N LEU A 237 20.12 -2.19 -22.43
CA LEU A 237 21.21 -1.86 -21.52
C LEU A 237 22.30 -2.93 -21.63
N VAL A 238 23.47 -2.54 -22.14
CA VAL A 238 24.54 -3.46 -22.57
C VAL A 238 25.85 -3.14 -21.86
N ILE A 239 26.58 -4.18 -21.47
CA ILE A 239 27.93 -4.08 -20.90
C ILE A 239 28.98 -4.42 -21.97
N TYR A 240 30.04 -3.64 -22.00
CA TYR A 240 31.19 -3.78 -22.89
C TYR A 240 32.50 -3.85 -22.10
N ASP A 241 33.48 -4.57 -22.64
CA ASP A 241 34.85 -4.55 -22.12
C ASP A 241 35.67 -3.35 -22.66
N LEU A 242 36.94 -3.26 -22.25
CA LEU A 242 37.87 -2.22 -22.69
C LEU A 242 38.15 -2.23 -24.21
N LEU A 243 37.85 -3.32 -24.92
CA LEU A 243 37.98 -3.47 -26.37
C LEU A 243 36.67 -3.16 -27.11
N GLY A 244 35.60 -2.78 -26.40
CA GLY A 244 34.28 -2.51 -26.98
C GLY A 244 33.50 -3.76 -27.40
N ARG A 245 33.88 -4.96 -26.91
CA ARG A 245 33.14 -6.20 -27.17
C ARG A 245 31.95 -6.30 -26.23
N GLU A 246 30.77 -6.68 -26.74
CA GLU A 246 29.58 -6.94 -25.90
C GLU A 246 29.86 -8.14 -24.97
N VAL A 247 29.72 -7.91 -23.66
CA VAL A 247 30.03 -8.87 -22.58
C VAL A 247 28.76 -9.53 -22.07
N THR A 248 27.71 -8.73 -21.86
CA THR A 248 26.37 -9.18 -21.50
C THR A 248 25.36 -8.05 -21.75
N THR A 249 24.10 -8.41 -21.92
CA THR A 249 22.97 -7.48 -21.97
C THR A 249 22.11 -7.69 -20.73
N LEU A 250 21.78 -6.61 -20.01
CA LEU A 250 20.99 -6.65 -18.77
C LEU A 250 19.49 -6.40 -19.01
N VAL A 251 19.15 -5.67 -20.07
CA VAL A 251 17.79 -5.26 -20.46
C VAL A 251 17.74 -5.22 -21.98
N ASP A 252 16.68 -5.75 -22.60
CA ASP A 252 16.47 -5.75 -24.06
C ASP A 252 14.95 -5.85 -24.37
N GLU A 253 14.17 -4.89 -23.87
CA GLU A 253 12.70 -4.96 -23.89
C GLU A 253 12.01 -3.59 -24.03
N GLU A 254 10.71 -3.58 -24.31
CA GLU A 254 9.90 -2.35 -24.31
C GLU A 254 9.53 -1.93 -22.88
N LEU A 255 10.20 -0.88 -22.39
CA LEU A 255 9.94 -0.32 -21.08
C LEU A 255 8.86 0.76 -21.14
N LYS A 256 8.13 0.90 -20.03
CA LYS A 256 7.12 1.95 -19.81
C LYS A 256 7.79 3.18 -19.18
N PRO A 257 7.09 4.33 -19.10
CA PRO A 257 7.62 5.50 -18.39
C PRO A 257 7.87 5.17 -16.90
N GLY A 258 9.08 5.40 -16.40
CA GLY A 258 9.47 5.08 -15.03
C GLY A 258 10.98 5.14 -14.77
N THR A 259 11.37 4.90 -13.52
CA THR A 259 12.78 4.73 -13.12
C THR A 259 13.04 3.26 -12.80
N TYR A 260 14.16 2.75 -13.29
CA TYR A 260 14.54 1.35 -13.31
C TYR A 260 15.92 1.13 -12.67
N GLU A 261 16.17 -0.10 -12.23
CA GLU A 261 17.45 -0.55 -11.70
C GLU A 261 17.76 -1.93 -12.26
N ALA A 262 18.97 -2.09 -12.83
CA ALA A 262 19.49 -3.38 -13.29
C ALA A 262 20.66 -3.80 -12.41
N ASP A 263 20.62 -5.04 -11.91
CA ASP A 263 21.73 -5.67 -11.22
C ASP A 263 22.73 -6.26 -12.22
N TRP A 264 24.03 -6.06 -11.98
CA TRP A 264 25.09 -6.82 -12.64
C TRP A 264 25.93 -7.58 -11.61
N ASP A 265 26.08 -8.88 -11.85
CA ASP A 265 27.02 -9.75 -11.14
C ASP A 265 28.29 -9.96 -11.98
N GLY A 266 29.39 -9.40 -11.48
CA GLY A 266 30.73 -9.47 -12.04
C GLY A 266 31.47 -10.79 -11.77
N SER A 267 30.90 -11.75 -11.02
CA SER A 267 31.64 -12.90 -10.48
C SER A 267 32.37 -13.75 -11.52
N ASN A 268 31.82 -13.86 -12.72
CA ASN A 268 32.35 -14.65 -13.85
C ASN A 268 33.29 -13.84 -14.76
N PHE A 269 33.59 -12.58 -14.41
CA PHE A 269 34.38 -11.65 -15.21
C PHE A 269 35.67 -11.25 -14.48
N SER A 270 36.65 -10.73 -15.22
CA SER A 270 37.97 -10.34 -14.71
C SER A 270 37.95 -8.95 -14.06
N SER A 271 38.68 -8.76 -12.96
CA SER A 271 38.94 -7.42 -12.41
C SER A 271 39.46 -6.47 -13.50
N GLY A 272 38.86 -5.29 -13.64
CA GLY A 272 39.17 -4.39 -14.75
C GLY A 272 38.14 -3.28 -14.99
N VAL A 273 38.36 -2.53 -16.06
CA VAL A 273 37.47 -1.45 -16.52
C VAL A 273 36.45 -2.00 -17.51
N TYR A 274 35.19 -1.72 -17.25
CA TYR A 274 34.07 -2.02 -18.13
C TYR A 274 33.28 -0.75 -18.44
N PHE A 275 32.54 -0.78 -19.54
CA PHE A 275 31.60 0.26 -19.91
C PHE A 275 30.19 -0.32 -19.93
N TYR A 276 29.19 0.52 -19.67
CA TYR A 276 27.79 0.16 -19.84
C TYR A 276 27.09 1.28 -20.61
N LYS A 277 26.27 0.89 -21.57
CA LYS A 277 25.59 1.77 -22.51
C LYS A 277 24.10 1.48 -22.50
N ILE A 278 23.29 2.51 -22.35
CA ILE A 278 21.85 2.46 -22.59
C ILE A 278 21.54 2.99 -23.99
N ILE A 279 20.56 2.38 -24.64
CA ILE A 279 19.91 2.85 -25.86
C ILE A 279 18.40 2.78 -25.58
N SER A 280 17.68 3.88 -25.68
CA SER A 280 16.26 3.96 -25.35
C SER A 280 15.58 5.02 -26.23
N GLY A 281 14.95 4.57 -27.31
CA GLY A 281 14.58 5.45 -28.44
C GLY A 281 15.81 6.18 -28.99
N ASP A 282 15.70 7.50 -29.16
CA ASP A 282 16.81 8.37 -29.63
C ASP A 282 17.89 8.63 -28.55
N TYR A 283 17.65 8.28 -27.28
CA TYR A 283 18.60 8.53 -26.20
C TYR A 283 19.66 7.42 -26.11
N VAL A 284 20.92 7.84 -26.10
CA VAL A 284 22.09 6.96 -25.96
C VAL A 284 23.07 7.58 -24.98
N GLU A 285 23.43 6.85 -23.93
CA GLU A 285 24.48 7.27 -22.99
C GLU A 285 25.36 6.08 -22.57
N THR A 286 26.66 6.32 -22.42
CA THR A 286 27.66 5.34 -21.97
C THR A 286 28.37 5.84 -20.71
N LYS A 287 28.55 4.98 -19.72
CA LYS A 287 29.35 5.25 -18.51
C LYS A 287 30.39 4.14 -18.25
N LYS A 288 31.32 4.43 -17.33
CA LYS A 288 32.48 3.58 -16.98
C LYS A 288 32.36 3.04 -15.55
N MET A 289 32.65 1.76 -15.37
CA MET A 289 32.70 1.06 -14.08
C MET A 289 33.98 0.25 -13.90
N VAL A 290 34.33 -0.03 -12.64
CA VAL A 290 35.53 -0.78 -12.28
C VAL A 290 35.14 -1.99 -11.42
N LEU A 291 35.31 -3.18 -11.97
CA LEU A 291 35.20 -4.44 -11.22
C LEU A 291 36.52 -4.67 -10.48
N MET A 292 36.46 -4.84 -9.16
CA MET A 292 37.58 -5.31 -8.35
C MET A 292 37.14 -6.58 -7.66
N LYS A 293 37.81 -7.70 -7.94
CA LYS A 293 37.63 -8.99 -7.28
C LYS A 293 38.75 -9.21 -6.26
#